data_AF-A0A950Z4U2-F1
#
_entry.id   AF-A0A950Z4U2-F1
#
_cell.length_a   1.000
_cell.length_b   1.000
_cell.length_c   1.000
_cell.angle_alpha   90.00
_cell.angle_beta   90.00
_cell.angle_gamma   90.00
#
_symmetry.space_group_name_H-M   'P 1'
#
loop_
_entity.id
_entity.type
_entity.pdbx_description
1 polymer ?
#
loop_
_entity_poly.entity_id
_entity_poly.type
_entity_poly.pdbx_seq_one_letter_code
_entity_poly.pdbx_strand_id
1 'polypeptide(L)'
;DPDKKILARVRRIRGQIEGLERAIEEGTDCYAVLQQTAAVRGALNGLMAELIDGHVRHHVLAAPKNEKGAQEKGVQELMEIVRSYLR
;
A
#
# COMPACT_ATOMS: atom_id res chain seq x y z
N ASP A 1 12.86 -0.75 12.88
CA ASP A 1 11.55 -1.35 13.06
C ASP A 1 10.69 -1.05 11.84
N PRO A 2 10.66 -1.97 10.85
CA PRO A 2 9.95 -1.78 9.57
C PRO A 2 8.47 -1.42 9.79
N ASP A 3 7.85 -1.99 10.82
CA ASP A 3 6.44 -1.78 11.14
C ASP A 3 6.14 -0.33 11.54
N LYS A 4 7.08 0.36 12.21
CA LYS A 4 6.92 1.77 12.58
C LYS A 4 6.88 2.70 11.37
N LYS A 5 7.66 2.40 10.32
CA LYS A 5 7.69 3.22 9.09
C LYS A 5 6.40 3.05 8.28
N ILE A 6 5.96 1.81 8.12
CA ILE A 6 4.68 1.48 7.47
C ILE A 6 3.53 2.16 8.22
N LEU A 7 3.48 2.03 9.55
CA LEU A 7 2.44 2.65 10.37
C LEU A 7 2.44 4.19 10.25
N ALA A 8 3.61 4.82 10.16
CA ALA A 8 3.71 6.27 9.93
C ALA A 8 3.17 6.68 8.55
N ARG A 9 3.31 5.86 7.51
CA ARG A 9 2.68 6.10 6.21
C ARG A 9 1.17 5.96 6.28
N VAL A 10 0.66 4.90 6.91
CA VAL A 10 -0.78 4.69 7.11
C VAL A 10 -1.40 5.91 7.82
N ARG A 11 -0.77 6.40 8.89
CA ARG A 11 -1.23 7.60 9.62
C ARG A 11 -1.25 8.86 8.75
N ARG A 12 -0.26 9.03 7.86
CA ARG A 12 -0.24 10.15 6.91
C ARG A 12 -1.37 10.05 5.89
N ILE A 13 -1.58 8.87 5.30
CA ILE A 13 -2.67 8.62 4.35
C ILE A 13 -4.02 8.88 5.00
N ARG A 14 -4.23 8.45 6.26
CA ARG A 14 -5.44 8.76 7.01
C ARG A 14 -5.69 10.27 7.10
N GLY A 15 -4.67 11.06 7.45
CA GLY A 15 -4.80 12.53 7.50
C GLY A 15 -5.11 13.16 6.13
N GLN A 16 -4.64 12.57 5.03
CA GLN A 16 -5.00 13.00 3.68
C GLN A 16 -6.47 12.68 3.35
N ILE A 17 -6.98 11.52 3.77
CA ILE A 17 -8.39 11.13 3.59
C ILE A 17 -9.30 12.05 4.42
N GLU A 18 -8.96 12.30 5.69
CA GLU A 18 -9.68 13.25 6.54
C GLU A 18 -9.68 14.67 5.94
N GLY A 19 -8.58 15.06 5.26
CA GLY A 19 -8.51 16.32 4.54
C GLY A 19 -9.41 16.37 3.30
N LEU A 20 -9.46 15.28 2.54
CA LEU A 20 -10.33 15.13 1.38
C LEU A 20 -11.82 15.17 1.77
N GLU A 21 -12.18 14.50 2.86
CA GLU A 21 -13.53 14.51 3.42
C GLU A 21 -13.97 15.95 3.75
N ARG A 22 -13.16 16.69 4.54
CA ARG A 22 -13.46 18.09 4.85
C ARG A 22 -13.58 18.96 3.60
N ALA A 23 -12.69 18.78 2.61
CA ALA A 23 -12.73 19.56 1.38
C ALA A 23 -14.06 19.35 0.62
N ILE A 24 -14.59 18.12 0.62
CA ILE A 24 -15.89 17.80 0.02
C ILE A 24 -17.03 18.41 0.83
N GLU A 25 -17.01 18.29 2.16
CA GLU A 25 -18.04 18.84 3.05
C GLU A 25 -18.13 20.38 2.95
N GLU A 26 -16.99 21.05 2.82
CA GLU A 26 -16.89 22.51 2.69
C GLU A 26 -17.25 23.02 1.28
N GLY A 27 -17.51 22.13 0.33
CA GLY A 27 -17.83 22.51 -1.06
C GLY A 27 -16.64 23.11 -1.81
N THR A 28 -15.43 22.63 -1.54
CA THR A 28 -14.20 23.05 -2.22
C THR A 28 -14.30 22.79 -3.73
N ASP A 29 -13.63 23.64 -4.53
CA ASP A 29 -13.58 23.51 -5.98
C ASP A 29 -13.20 22.09 -6.46
N CYS A 30 -13.91 21.62 -7.49
CA CYS A 30 -13.79 20.27 -8.03
C CYS A 30 -12.36 19.93 -8.46
N TYR A 31 -11.60 20.88 -9.00
CA TYR A 31 -10.24 20.62 -9.43
C TYR A 31 -9.32 20.35 -8.23
N ALA A 32 -9.48 21.07 -7.13
CA ALA A 32 -8.73 20.84 -5.90
C ALA A 32 -9.06 19.47 -5.25
N VAL A 33 -10.33 19.07 -5.24
CA VAL A 33 -10.76 17.74 -4.77
C VAL A 33 -10.13 16.63 -5.62
N LEU A 34 -10.09 16.80 -6.96
CA LEU A 34 -9.43 15.85 -7.86
C LEU A 34 -7.92 15.76 -7.59
N GLN A 35 -7.24 16.89 -7.35
CA GLN A 35 -5.82 16.89 -7.00
C GLN A 35 -5.54 16.16 -5.68
N GLN A 36 -6.34 16.40 -4.64
CA GLN A 36 -6.20 15.70 -3.37
C GLN A 36 -6.45 14.19 -3.52
N THR A 37 -7.47 13.81 -4.27
CA THR A 37 -7.78 12.40 -4.58
C THR A 37 -6.60 11.72 -5.29
N ALA A 38 -6.00 12.39 -6.28
CA ALA A 38 -4.82 11.89 -6.97
C ALA A 38 -3.61 11.73 -6.03
N ALA A 39 -3.42 12.67 -5.08
CA ALA A 39 -2.36 12.59 -4.08
C ALA A 39 -2.57 11.42 -3.11
N VAL A 40 -3.79 11.18 -2.64
CA VAL A 40 -4.14 10.02 -1.80
C VAL A 40 -3.85 8.71 -2.55
N ARG A 41 -4.26 8.60 -3.82
CA ARG A 41 -3.97 7.43 -4.66
C ARG A 41 -2.46 7.19 -4.80
N GLY A 42 -1.68 8.25 -5.05
CA GLY A 42 -0.22 8.15 -5.13
C GLY A 42 0.41 7.66 -3.83
N ALA A 43 -0.07 8.14 -2.68
CA ALA A 43 0.41 7.70 -1.37
C ALA A 43 0.07 6.22 -1.09
N LEU A 44 -1.13 5.77 -1.46
CA LEU A 44 -1.54 4.37 -1.36
C LEU A 44 -0.69 3.45 -2.25
N ASN A 45 -0.41 3.86 -3.49
CA ASN A 45 0.46 3.11 -4.40
C ASN A 45 1.89 2.99 -3.84
N GLY A 46 2.41 4.07 -3.25
CA GLY A 46 3.72 4.05 -2.59
C GLY A 46 3.76 3.11 -1.38
N LEU A 47 2.69 3.07 -0.58
CA LEU A 47 2.57 2.12 0.53
C LEU A 47 2.51 0.66 0.03
N MET A 48 1.72 0.40 -1.03
CA MET A 48 1.62 -0.94 -1.64
C MET A 48 2.97 -1.45 -2.11
N ALA A 49 3.76 -0.61 -2.79
CA ALA A 49 5.09 -0.98 -3.26
C ALA A 49 6.03 -1.39 -2.11
N GLU A 50 5.99 -0.67 -0.98
CA GLU A 50 6.82 -0.97 0.19
C GLU A 50 6.39 -2.28 0.86
N LEU A 51 5.08 -2.55 0.95
CA LEU A 51 4.55 -3.82 1.47
C LEU A 51 4.92 -5.02 0.58
N ILE A 52 4.85 -4.85 -0.74
CA ILE A 52 5.26 -5.88 -1.71
C ILE A 52 6.76 -6.18 -1.58
N ASP A 53 7.63 -5.17 -1.52
CA ASP A 53 9.08 -5.37 -1.33
C ASP A 53 9.36 -6.09 -0.01
N GLY A 54 8.65 -5.72 1.07
CA GLY A 54 8.69 -6.43 2.34
C GLY A 54 8.31 -7.91 2.21
N HIS A 55 7.18 -8.21 1.56
CA HIS A 55 6.72 -9.59 1.36
C HIS A 55 7.72 -10.42 0.58
N VAL A 56 8.26 -9.89 -0.53
CA VAL A 56 9.27 -10.57 -1.35
C VAL A 56 10.51 -10.90 -0.52
N ARG A 57 11.04 -9.94 0.23
CA ARG A 57 12.27 -10.16 1.02
C ARG A 57 12.09 -11.23 2.10
N HIS A 58 10.96 -11.24 2.80
CA HIS A 58 10.76 -12.11 3.95
C HIS A 58 10.17 -13.48 3.58
N HIS A 59 9.25 -13.53 2.62
CA HIS A 59 8.49 -14.74 2.30
C HIS A 59 8.90 -15.41 0.99
N VAL A 60 9.62 -14.72 0.11
CA VAL A 60 10.13 -15.33 -1.14
C VAL A 60 11.64 -15.56 -1.06
N LEU A 61 12.42 -14.54 -0.70
CA LEU A 61 13.88 -14.61 -0.70
C LEU A 61 14.46 -15.24 0.57
N ALA A 62 13.86 -14.95 1.73
CA ALA A 62 14.29 -15.50 3.02
C ALA A 62 13.51 -16.76 3.45
N ALA A 63 12.76 -17.39 2.53
CA ALA A 63 11.98 -18.57 2.81
C ALA A 63 12.86 -19.72 3.37
N PRO A 64 12.42 -20.43 4.43
CA PRO A 64 13.20 -21.51 5.01
C PRO A 64 13.44 -22.64 4.00
N LYS A 65 14.71 -22.94 3.71
CA LYS A 65 15.09 -23.99 2.73
C LYS A 65 14.67 -25.41 3.16
N ASN A 66 14.38 -25.61 4.44
CA ASN A 66 13.93 -26.88 5.00
C ASN A 66 12.41 -27.08 4.85
N GLU A 67 11.66 -26.06 4.43
CA GLU A 67 10.22 -26.14 4.20
C GLU A 67 9.94 -26.19 2.69
N LYS A 68 9.63 -27.38 2.18
CA LYS A 68 9.29 -27.57 0.77
C LYS A 68 8.07 -26.73 0.41
N GLY A 69 8.19 -25.91 -0.63
CA GLY A 69 7.10 -25.09 -1.16
C GLY A 69 6.89 -23.75 -0.46
N ALA A 70 7.68 -23.39 0.56
CA ALA A 70 7.55 -22.10 1.23
C ALA A 70 7.78 -20.92 0.26
N GLN A 71 8.76 -21.06 -0.65
CA GLN A 71 9.02 -20.06 -1.69
C GLN A 71 7.88 -20.00 -2.73
N GLU A 72 7.37 -21.15 -3.22
CA GLU A 72 6.21 -21.17 -4.13
C GLU A 72 4.98 -20.49 -3.49
N LYS A 73 4.74 -20.74 -2.20
CA LYS A 73 3.63 -20.11 -1.47
C LYS A 73 3.78 -18.59 -1.42
N GLY A 74 4.95 -18.08 -1.07
CA GLY A 74 5.21 -16.63 -1.06
C GLY A 74 5.02 -15.98 -2.43
N VAL A 75 5.40 -16.67 -3.51
CA VAL A 75 5.15 -16.22 -4.90
C VAL A 75 3.66 -16.23 -5.24
N GLN A 76 2.91 -17.26 -4.83
CA GLN A 76 1.46 -17.33 -5.07
C GLN A 76 0.73 -16.17 -4.39
N GLU A 77 1.01 -15.92 -3.10
CA GLU A 77 0.44 -14.81 -2.34
C GLU A 77 0.74 -13.46 -3.00
N LEU A 78 1.98 -13.26 -3.48
CA LEU A 78 2.35 -12.04 -4.20
C LEU A 78 1.53 -11.90 -5.50
N MET A 79 1.38 -12.97 -6.27
CA MET A 79 0.65 -12.95 -7.54
C MET A 79 -0.84 -12.65 -7.35
N GLU A 80 -1.44 -13.07 -6.24
CA GLU A 80 -2.82 -12.72 -5.90
C GLU A 80 -2.99 -11.21 -5.68
N ILE A 81 -2.09 -10.60 -4.90
CA ILE A 81 -2.10 -9.15 -4.65
C ILE A 81 -1.83 -8.35 -5.92
N VAL A 82 -0.83 -8.73 -6.71
CA VAL A 82 -0.49 -8.05 -7.97
C VAL A 82 -1.67 -8.08 -8.94
N ARG A 83 -2.38 -9.21 -9.08
CA ARG A 83 -3.58 -9.30 -9.93
C ARG A 83 -4.71 -8.39 -9.44
N SER A 84 -4.90 -8.27 -8.13
CA SER A 84 -5.89 -7.36 -7.56
C SER A 84 -5.52 -5.89 -7.75
N TYR A 85 -4.22 -5.56 -7.75
CA TYR A 85 -3.73 -4.19 -7.90
C TYR A 85 -3.72 -3.71 -9.37
N LEU A 86 -3.57 -4.63 -10.33
CA LEU A 86 -3.56 -4.34 -11.76
C LEU A 86 -4.95 -4.38 -12.42
N ARG A 87 -6.00 -4.76 -11.68
CA ARG A 87 -7.39 -4.61 -12.11
C ARG A 87 -7.86 -3.17 -11.88
#